data_AF-A0A5K1URN0-F1
#
_entry.id   AF-A0A5K1URN0-F1
#
_cell.length_a   1.000
_cell.length_b   1.000
_cell.length_c   1.000
_cell.angle_alpha   90.00
_cell.angle_beta   90.00
_cell.angle_gamma   90.00
#
_symmetry.space_group_name_H-M   'P 1'
#
loop_
_entity.id
_entity.type
_entity.pdbx_description
1 polymer ?
#
loop_
_entity_poly.entity_id
_entity_poly.type
_entity_poly.pdbx_seq_one_letter_code
_entity_poly.pdbx_strand_id
1 'polypeptide(L)'
;MKTNPHLLDGIIIFESGSNSKEVIPELFEYPKHFKEYCQNIKENQYEVIVFTDQNNCRWYGHFYGLTQTHSTLIFSHRVWVTCFRYLINIIKHLYIDNKPLFYQTINYLIHYNIQPSTSSLYYPEAQINFQFNNINQSIQTDAFSFLSKISENTLRCLFASILNERRVVVIGQNPSEFSVVVLLLLEILIPFEWQHIIITHLPVSMVSLLQSPLPFIIGMKTNEFIQVSNEVVVFNIDTLTVQATDIKLVQTDIDSFPIRSFNILYESIKHSITLEKREQRNAIKSAFNLFLFPIYSQVNKYIILQENLNTLDAYFDEHLYFRHSNEDIKQFLKTFMKTTLMQQYVEITKEDYIRYPVPSKIKN
;
A
#
# COMPACT_ATOMS: atom_id res chain seq x y z
N MET A 1 18.57 -9.45 4.63
CA MET A 1 18.69 -10.30 5.84
C MET A 1 17.29 -10.54 6.37
N LYS A 2 16.86 -11.81 6.47
CA LYS A 2 15.57 -12.17 7.11
C LYS A 2 15.74 -12.03 8.62
N THR A 3 15.54 -10.83 9.15
CA THR A 3 15.24 -10.68 10.58
C THR A 3 13.98 -11.49 10.85
N ASN A 4 13.94 -12.21 11.98
CA ASN A 4 12.74 -12.94 12.37
C ASN A 4 11.55 -11.97 12.31
N PRO A 5 10.42 -12.35 11.68
CA PRO A 5 9.29 -11.45 11.51
C PRO A 5 8.63 -11.15 12.86
N HIS A 6 8.98 -10.01 13.46
CA HIS A 6 8.31 -9.49 14.64
C HIS A 6 7.00 -8.79 14.24
N LEU A 7 6.08 -8.62 15.21
CA LEU A 7 4.83 -7.89 14.99
C LEU A 7 5.06 -6.39 14.88
N LEU A 8 5.77 -5.80 15.85
CA LEU A 8 6.32 -4.45 15.71
C LEU A 8 7.84 -4.45 15.88
N ASP A 9 8.47 -3.48 15.24
CA ASP A 9 9.91 -3.25 15.30
C ASP A 9 10.28 -2.23 16.38
N GLY A 10 9.39 -1.28 16.66
CA GLY A 10 9.58 -0.31 17.72
C GLY A 10 8.41 0.65 17.88
N ILE A 11 8.32 1.30 19.04
CA ILE A 11 7.31 2.32 19.34
C ILE A 11 8.01 3.58 19.86
N ILE A 12 7.50 4.73 19.46
CA ILE A 12 7.90 6.02 20.00
C ILE A 12 6.68 6.66 20.65
N ILE A 13 6.86 7.20 21.84
CA ILE A 13 5.89 8.09 22.50
C ILE A 13 6.57 9.44 22.64
N PHE A 14 5.87 10.51 22.31
CA PHE A 14 6.43 11.86 22.40
C PHE A 14 5.37 12.84 22.83
N GLU A 15 5.86 13.93 23.43
CA GLU A 15 5.03 15.05 23.83
C GLU A 15 5.07 16.14 22.74
N SER A 16 3.89 16.67 22.42
CA SER A 16 3.68 17.65 21.36
C SER A 16 4.44 18.93 21.70
N GLY A 17 5.29 19.40 20.78
CA GLY A 17 6.09 20.61 20.98
C GLY A 17 7.32 20.43 21.89
N SER A 18 7.60 19.23 22.37
CA SER A 18 8.81 18.92 23.14
C SER A 18 9.84 18.16 22.30
N ASN A 19 11.09 18.13 22.78
CA ASN A 19 12.08 17.16 22.28
C ASN A 19 12.07 15.85 23.10
N SER A 20 11.20 15.74 24.11
CA SER A 20 11.09 14.54 24.94
C SER A 20 10.39 13.44 24.16
N LYS A 21 11.06 12.30 24.09
CA LYS A 21 10.56 11.10 23.44
C LYS A 21 11.00 9.89 24.25
N GLU A 22 10.11 8.94 24.34
CA GLU A 22 10.35 7.60 24.84
C GLU A 22 10.38 6.66 23.64
N VAL A 23 11.46 5.91 23.49
CA VAL A 23 11.70 5.02 22.35
C VAL A 23 11.86 3.61 22.88
N ILE A 24 11.10 2.65 22.35
CA ILE A 24 11.09 1.28 22.81
C ILE A 24 11.17 0.35 21.59
N PRO A 25 12.24 -0.47 21.44
CA PRO A 25 13.40 -0.55 22.34
C PRO A 25 14.29 0.70 22.25
N GLU A 26 15.07 1.00 23.30
CA GLU A 26 15.87 2.24 23.39
C GLU A 26 16.85 2.44 22.22
N LEU A 27 17.33 1.35 21.62
CA LEU A 27 18.26 1.34 20.49
C LEU A 27 17.58 1.46 19.11
N PHE A 28 16.26 1.63 19.06
CA PHE A 28 15.54 1.71 17.80
C PHE A 28 15.85 3.03 17.05
N GLU A 29 16.48 2.91 15.89
CA GLU A 29 16.68 4.01 14.94
C GLU A 29 15.49 4.15 13.99
N TYR A 30 15.14 5.39 13.65
CA TYR A 30 13.91 5.66 12.91
C TYR A 30 14.08 6.83 11.92
N PRO A 31 13.17 6.97 10.93
CA PRO A 31 13.44 7.72 9.71
C PRO A 31 13.67 9.22 9.89
N LYS A 32 14.46 9.82 8.99
CA LYS A 32 14.67 11.28 8.89
C LYS A 32 13.33 11.99 8.61
N HIS A 33 13.16 13.22 9.08
CA HIS A 33 11.92 14.04 8.98
C HIS A 33 10.73 13.59 9.84
N PHE A 34 10.86 12.54 10.66
CA PHE A 34 9.76 12.12 11.55
C PHE A 34 9.25 13.24 12.48
N LYS A 35 10.15 14.16 12.91
CA LYS A 35 9.84 15.18 13.92
C LYS A 35 8.69 16.08 13.49
N GLU A 36 8.51 16.29 12.20
CA GLU A 36 7.45 17.16 11.67
C GLU A 36 6.05 16.60 11.95
N TYR A 37 5.90 15.27 11.96
CA TYR A 37 4.63 14.64 12.33
C TYR A 37 4.31 14.75 13.82
N CYS A 38 5.34 14.99 14.64
CA CYS A 38 5.27 15.08 16.10
C CYS A 38 4.94 16.49 16.63
N GLN A 39 4.93 17.51 15.78
CA GLN A 39 4.83 18.91 16.21
C GLN A 39 3.41 19.36 16.57
N ASN A 40 2.39 18.71 16.01
CA ASN A 40 1.00 19.15 16.16
C ASN A 40 0.21 18.19 17.04
N ILE A 41 -0.66 18.76 17.88
CA ILE A 41 -1.64 18.01 18.66
C ILE A 41 -2.63 17.36 17.69
N LYS A 42 -2.76 16.05 17.79
CA LYS A 42 -3.59 15.21 16.90
C LYS A 42 -4.39 14.20 17.71
N GLU A 43 -5.01 14.66 18.81
CA GLU A 43 -5.76 13.80 19.73
C GLU A 43 -6.79 12.95 18.97
N ASN A 44 -6.82 11.63 19.24
CA ASN A 44 -7.72 10.67 18.60
C ASN A 44 -7.60 10.55 17.07
N GLN A 45 -6.55 11.10 16.46
CA GLN A 45 -6.29 10.96 15.04
C GLN A 45 -5.35 9.78 14.78
N TYR A 46 -5.76 8.87 13.90
CA TYR A 46 -4.92 7.75 13.45
C TYR A 46 -4.40 8.05 12.05
N GLU A 47 -3.10 7.93 11.78
CA GLU A 47 -2.59 8.04 10.42
C GLU A 47 -1.50 6.99 10.19
N VAL A 48 -1.34 6.53 8.94
CA VAL A 48 -0.19 5.69 8.58
C VAL A 48 0.79 6.56 7.83
N ILE A 49 2.05 6.52 8.23
CA ILE A 49 3.14 7.28 7.62
C ILE A 49 4.10 6.27 6.99
N VAL A 50 4.34 6.42 5.69
CA VAL A 50 5.29 5.57 4.95
C VAL A 50 6.63 6.29 4.87
N PHE A 51 7.68 5.57 5.22
CA PHE A 51 9.05 6.00 5.06
C PHE A 51 9.81 4.98 4.21
N THR A 52 10.75 5.46 3.42
CA THR A 52 11.67 4.60 2.66
C THR A 52 13.07 4.79 3.22
N ASP A 53 13.72 3.69 3.59
CA ASP A 53 15.10 3.73 4.07
C ASP A 53 16.13 3.72 2.93
N GLN A 54 17.41 3.79 3.28
CA GLN A 54 18.53 3.79 2.34
C GLN A 54 18.65 2.50 1.50
N ASN A 55 18.00 1.41 1.91
CA ASN A 55 17.96 0.14 1.20
C ASN A 55 16.71 -0.02 0.32
N ASN A 56 15.94 1.06 0.13
CA ASN A 56 14.65 1.07 -0.55
C ASN A 56 13.58 0.19 0.15
N CYS A 57 13.76 -0.13 1.43
CA CYS A 57 12.76 -0.84 2.22
C CYS A 57 11.75 0.16 2.77
N ARG A 58 10.47 -0.22 2.70
CA ARG A 58 9.38 0.56 3.27
C ARG A 58 9.19 0.25 4.74
N TRP A 59 9.03 1.31 5.50
CA TRP A 59 8.68 1.32 6.91
C TRP A 59 7.33 2.00 7.08
N TYR A 60 6.51 1.45 7.96
CA TYR A 60 5.16 1.93 8.20
C TYR A 60 5.06 2.36 9.66
N GLY A 61 4.91 3.67 9.86
CA GLY A 61 4.64 4.28 11.15
C GLY A 61 3.14 4.45 11.34
N HIS A 62 2.56 3.69 12.27
CA HIS A 62 1.16 3.83 12.67
C HIS A 62 1.06 4.85 13.81
N PHE A 63 0.67 6.06 13.45
CA PHE A 63 0.56 7.19 14.36
C PHE A 63 -0.80 7.17 15.07
N TYR A 64 -0.81 7.58 16.34
CA TYR A 64 -2.04 7.91 17.05
C TYR A 64 -1.83 8.96 18.16
N GLY A 65 -2.73 9.94 18.25
CA GLY A 65 -2.75 10.89 19.37
C GLY A 65 -3.37 10.29 20.63
N LEU A 66 -2.53 10.00 21.63
CA LEU A 66 -2.92 9.38 22.90
C LEU A 66 -3.74 10.33 23.78
N THR A 67 -3.26 11.56 23.92
CA THR A 67 -3.88 12.65 24.70
C THR A 67 -3.71 13.98 23.95
N GLN A 68 -4.14 15.09 24.55
CA GLN A 68 -3.89 16.43 24.03
C GLN A 68 -2.40 16.78 23.94
N THR A 69 -1.55 16.12 24.72
CA THR A 69 -0.11 16.40 24.74
C THR A 69 0.73 15.24 24.23
N HIS A 70 0.27 14.00 24.35
CA HIS A 70 1.06 12.81 24.00
C HIS A 70 0.55 12.15 22.71
N SER A 71 1.47 11.70 21.88
CA SER A 71 1.18 10.88 20.71
C SER A 71 2.14 9.70 20.65
N THR A 72 1.74 8.67 19.90
CA THR A 72 2.55 7.48 19.69
C THR A 72 2.70 7.15 18.21
N LEU A 73 3.81 6.49 17.87
CA LEU A 73 4.09 5.98 16.55
C LEU A 73 4.63 4.56 16.67
N ILE A 74 3.89 3.59 16.15
CA ILE A 74 4.30 2.18 16.09
C ILE A 74 4.93 1.91 14.73
N PHE A 75 6.17 1.46 14.71
CA PHE A 75 6.88 1.08 13.50
C PHE A 75 6.77 -0.41 13.23
N SER A 76 6.46 -0.72 11.99
CA SER A 76 6.48 -2.08 11.45
C SER A 76 6.92 -2.06 9.99
N HIS A 77 7.58 -3.13 9.56
CA HIS A 77 7.70 -3.45 8.13
C HIS A 77 6.39 -3.91 7.48
N ARG A 78 5.32 -4.15 8.26
CA ARG A 78 4.03 -4.68 7.79
C ARG A 78 2.98 -3.59 7.70
N VAL A 79 2.19 -3.60 6.63
CA VAL A 79 1.10 -2.63 6.43
C VAL A 79 -0.22 -3.18 6.94
N TRP A 80 -0.26 -3.61 8.20
CA TRP A 80 -1.44 -4.24 8.79
C TRP A 80 -2.31 -3.23 9.52
N VAL A 81 -2.83 -2.27 8.76
CA VAL A 81 -3.62 -1.13 9.25
C VAL A 81 -4.70 -1.57 10.24
N THR A 82 -5.50 -2.60 9.92
CA THR A 82 -6.57 -3.09 10.81
C THR A 82 -6.02 -3.63 12.13
N CYS A 83 -4.91 -4.36 12.11
CA CYS A 83 -4.27 -4.91 13.31
C CYS A 83 -3.70 -3.78 14.19
N PHE A 84 -2.93 -2.86 13.61
CA PHE A 84 -2.33 -1.77 14.38
C PHE A 84 -3.35 -0.77 14.90
N ARG A 85 -4.45 -0.51 14.19
CA ARG A 85 -5.58 0.28 14.73
C ARG A 85 -6.19 -0.37 15.97
N TYR A 86 -6.39 -1.69 15.93
CA TYR A 86 -6.88 -2.45 17.07
C TYR A 86 -5.90 -2.36 18.26
N LEU A 87 -4.61 -2.60 18.02
CA LEU A 87 -3.58 -2.56 19.07
C LEU A 87 -3.43 -1.16 19.68
N ILE A 88 -3.44 -0.11 18.87
CA ILE A 88 -3.30 1.27 19.33
C ILE A 88 -4.38 1.65 20.33
N ASN A 89 -5.63 1.24 20.11
CA ASN A 89 -6.71 1.52 21.05
C ASN A 89 -6.43 0.90 22.43
N ILE A 90 -5.92 -0.33 22.47
CA ILE A 90 -5.55 -1.02 23.71
C ILE A 90 -4.35 -0.32 24.36
N ILE A 91 -3.29 -0.08 23.57
CA ILE A 91 -2.06 0.58 24.02
C ILE A 91 -2.36 1.96 24.62
N LYS A 92 -3.31 2.71 24.05
CA LYS A 92 -3.77 4.00 24.58
C LYS A 92 -4.32 3.87 25.99
N HIS A 93 -5.27 2.95 26.20
CA HIS A 93 -5.86 2.72 27.51
C HIS A 93 -4.80 2.28 28.52
N LEU A 94 -3.92 1.36 28.14
CA LEU A 94 -2.84 0.93 29.02
C LEU A 94 -1.88 2.06 29.39
N TYR A 95 -1.53 2.94 28.46
CA TYR A 95 -0.63 4.05 28.73
C TYR A 95 -1.20 5.03 29.77
N ILE A 96 -2.51 5.30 29.70
CA ILE A 96 -3.21 6.22 30.60
C ILE A 96 -3.49 5.55 31.96
N ASP A 97 -3.99 4.31 31.94
CA ASP A 97 -4.57 3.67 33.12
C ASP A 97 -3.59 2.74 33.86
N ASN A 98 -2.62 2.14 33.18
CA ASN A 98 -1.71 1.13 33.75
C ASN A 98 -0.35 1.10 33.04
N LYS A 99 0.48 2.11 33.32
CA LYS A 99 1.80 2.28 32.70
C LYS A 99 2.73 1.05 32.83
N PRO A 100 2.78 0.32 33.96
CA PRO A 100 3.55 -0.93 34.05
C PRO A 100 3.09 -2.00 33.05
N LEU A 101 1.78 -2.23 32.92
CA LEU A 101 1.23 -3.21 31.97
C LEU A 101 1.43 -2.75 30.51
N PHE A 102 1.40 -1.44 30.25
CA PHE A 102 1.79 -0.88 28.95
C PHE A 102 3.20 -1.37 28.55
N TYR A 103 4.21 -1.22 29.39
CA TYR A 103 5.58 -1.65 29.06
C TYR A 103 5.69 -3.16 28.85
N GLN A 104 5.03 -3.95 29.70
CA GLN A 104 4.98 -5.41 29.55
C GLN A 104 4.35 -5.81 28.21
N THR A 105 3.26 -5.14 27.82
CA THR A 105 2.55 -5.36 26.56
C THR A 105 3.42 -5.00 25.37
N ILE A 106 4.05 -3.82 25.37
CA ILE A 106 4.96 -3.42 24.29
C ILE A 106 6.12 -4.40 24.16
N ASN A 107 6.74 -4.80 25.28
CA ASN A 107 7.81 -5.78 25.27
C ASN A 107 7.35 -7.13 24.71
N TYR A 108 6.16 -7.59 25.08
CA TYR A 108 5.55 -8.80 24.51
C TYR A 108 5.37 -8.68 22.99
N LEU A 109 4.80 -7.57 22.50
CA LEU A 109 4.52 -7.37 21.08
C LEU A 109 5.81 -7.26 20.24
N ILE A 110 6.87 -6.62 20.75
CA ILE A 110 8.17 -6.53 20.07
C ILE A 110 8.77 -7.93 19.88
N HIS A 111 8.65 -8.79 20.90
CA HIS A 111 9.20 -10.14 20.85
C HIS A 111 8.24 -11.17 20.24
N TYR A 112 7.02 -10.76 19.88
CA TYR A 112 6.03 -11.67 19.29
C TYR A 112 6.44 -12.07 17.86
N ASN A 113 6.71 -13.36 17.67
CA ASN A 113 7.15 -13.90 16.38
C ASN A 113 5.96 -14.32 15.51
N ILE A 114 5.96 -13.85 14.27
CA ILE A 114 4.90 -14.06 13.28
C ILE A 114 5.32 -15.14 12.30
N GLN A 115 4.79 -16.35 12.46
CA GLN A 115 5.03 -17.44 11.52
C GLN A 115 3.95 -17.50 10.43
N PRO A 116 4.21 -18.15 9.28
CA PRO A 116 3.16 -18.39 8.27
C PRO A 116 1.93 -19.13 8.81
N SER A 117 2.09 -19.91 9.89
CA SER A 117 1.02 -20.64 10.59
C SER A 117 0.27 -19.80 11.64
N THR A 118 0.77 -18.60 11.98
CA THR A 118 0.12 -17.74 12.98
C THR A 118 -1.26 -17.31 12.47
N SER A 119 -2.30 -17.58 13.27
CA SER A 119 -3.69 -17.26 12.92
C SER A 119 -4.31 -16.21 13.83
N SER A 120 -3.73 -16.00 15.00
CA SER A 120 -4.22 -15.03 15.99
C SER A 120 -3.10 -14.52 16.88
N LEU A 121 -3.34 -13.37 17.49
CA LEU A 121 -2.55 -12.75 18.55
C LEU A 121 -3.39 -12.81 19.84
N TYR A 122 -2.86 -13.47 20.87
CA TYR A 122 -3.54 -13.65 22.15
C TYR A 122 -2.61 -13.28 23.30
N TYR A 123 -2.96 -12.22 24.04
CA TYR A 123 -2.25 -11.77 25.23
C TYR A 123 -3.28 -11.31 26.28
N PRO A 124 -3.71 -12.22 27.18
CA PRO A 124 -4.87 -12.01 28.04
C PRO A 124 -4.67 -10.94 29.11
N GLU A 125 -3.45 -10.73 29.58
CA GLU A 125 -3.10 -9.71 30.59
C GLU A 125 -3.50 -8.31 30.13
N ALA A 126 -3.34 -8.02 28.84
CA ALA A 126 -3.75 -6.78 28.19
C ALA A 126 -5.09 -6.88 27.43
N GLN A 127 -5.81 -8.00 27.58
CA GLN A 127 -7.07 -8.28 26.87
C GLN A 127 -6.94 -8.23 25.34
N ILE A 128 -5.77 -8.58 24.81
CA ILE A 128 -5.52 -8.66 23.37
C ILE A 128 -6.00 -10.01 22.85
N ASN A 129 -6.97 -9.99 21.94
CA ASN A 129 -7.40 -11.14 21.17
C ASN A 129 -7.76 -10.70 19.75
N PHE A 130 -6.83 -10.90 18.81
CA PHE A 130 -6.99 -10.48 17.41
C PHE A 130 -6.79 -11.66 16.48
N GLN A 131 -7.71 -11.84 15.52
CA GLN A 131 -7.56 -12.86 14.47
C GLN A 131 -6.99 -12.23 13.20
N PHE A 132 -5.96 -12.85 12.65
CA PHE A 132 -5.39 -12.42 11.38
C PHE A 132 -6.25 -12.94 10.23
N ASN A 133 -6.62 -12.04 9.31
CA ASN A 133 -7.41 -12.41 8.13
C ASN A 133 -6.57 -13.15 7.08
N ASN A 134 -5.34 -12.70 6.82
CA ASN A 134 -4.39 -13.38 5.94
C ASN A 134 -2.97 -12.85 6.16
N ILE A 135 -2.14 -13.62 6.84
CA ILE A 135 -0.81 -13.17 7.27
C ILE A 135 0.19 -12.94 6.14
N ASN A 136 -0.09 -13.50 4.96
CA ASN A 136 0.77 -13.38 3.79
C ASN A 136 0.46 -12.14 2.95
N GLN A 137 -0.62 -11.39 3.27
CA GLN A 137 -0.88 -10.12 2.61
C GLN A 137 0.10 -9.05 3.08
N SER A 138 0.79 -8.43 2.12
CA SER A 138 1.70 -7.30 2.34
C SER A 138 0.95 -6.08 2.89
N ILE A 139 -0.28 -5.86 2.43
CA ILE A 139 -1.16 -4.77 2.86
C ILE A 139 -2.50 -5.31 3.37
N GLN A 140 -2.93 -4.85 4.55
CA GLN A 140 -4.23 -5.14 5.11
C GLN A 140 -4.92 -3.85 5.58
N THR A 141 -5.72 -3.24 4.71
CA THR A 141 -6.61 -2.13 5.09
C THR A 141 -8.10 -2.51 5.11
N ASP A 142 -8.86 -1.80 5.95
CA ASP A 142 -10.32 -1.82 6.04
C ASP A 142 -11.01 -0.79 5.13
N ALA A 143 -10.24 -0.01 4.36
CA ALA A 143 -10.76 1.07 3.53
C ALA A 143 -11.40 0.65 2.20
N PHE A 144 -11.50 -0.65 1.87
CA PHE A 144 -12.11 -1.10 0.61
C PHE A 144 -13.52 -0.57 0.36
N SER A 145 -14.31 -0.43 1.42
CA SER A 145 -15.65 0.15 1.35
C SER A 145 -15.66 1.58 0.78
N PHE A 146 -14.54 2.32 0.86
CA PHE A 146 -14.38 3.64 0.26
C PHE A 146 -14.58 3.62 -1.26
N LEU A 147 -14.10 2.59 -1.96
CA LEU A 147 -14.20 2.48 -3.42
C LEU A 147 -15.65 2.42 -3.90
N SER A 148 -16.55 1.89 -3.07
CA SER A 148 -17.98 1.84 -3.40
C SER A 148 -18.65 3.21 -3.50
N LYS A 149 -18.06 4.24 -2.88
CA LYS A 149 -18.55 5.62 -2.91
C LYS A 149 -18.09 6.38 -4.15
N ILE A 150 -17.04 5.92 -4.80
CA ILE A 150 -16.42 6.59 -5.96
C ILE A 150 -17.30 6.39 -7.21
N SER A 151 -17.36 7.41 -8.06
CA SER A 151 -18.02 7.33 -9.36
C SER A 151 -17.22 6.46 -10.35
N GLU A 152 -17.87 5.94 -11.38
CA GLU A 152 -17.25 5.13 -12.42
C GLU A 152 -16.07 5.87 -13.08
N ASN A 153 -16.31 7.11 -13.49
CA ASN A 153 -15.32 7.95 -14.16
C ASN A 153 -14.14 8.26 -13.24
N THR A 154 -14.40 8.62 -11.99
CA THR A 154 -13.34 8.91 -11.01
C THR A 154 -12.47 7.66 -10.78
N LEU A 155 -13.09 6.50 -10.57
CA LEU A 155 -12.36 5.25 -10.32
C LEU A 155 -11.55 4.82 -11.54
N ARG A 156 -12.14 4.92 -12.75
CA ARG A 156 -11.46 4.60 -14.00
C ARG A 156 -10.25 5.48 -14.23
N CYS A 157 -10.43 6.80 -14.07
CA CYS A 157 -9.37 7.78 -14.22
C CYS A 157 -8.22 7.52 -13.24
N LEU A 158 -8.55 7.31 -11.97
CA LEU A 158 -7.56 7.05 -10.93
C LEU A 158 -6.81 5.75 -11.19
N PHE A 159 -7.53 4.66 -11.49
CA PHE A 159 -6.91 3.36 -11.67
C PHE A 159 -6.07 3.28 -12.94
N ALA A 160 -6.54 3.86 -14.05
CA ALA A 160 -5.76 3.99 -15.29
C ALA A 160 -4.48 4.81 -15.06
N SER A 161 -4.56 5.90 -14.29
CA SER A 161 -3.39 6.74 -13.97
C SER A 161 -2.36 5.98 -13.15
N ILE A 162 -2.79 5.23 -12.12
CA ILE A 162 -1.86 4.46 -11.29
C ILE A 162 -1.23 3.33 -12.10
N LEU A 163 -2.01 2.60 -12.89
CA LEU A 163 -1.47 1.51 -13.71
C LEU A 163 -0.50 2.00 -14.81
N ASN A 164 -0.61 3.26 -15.26
CA ASN A 164 0.36 3.90 -16.16
C ASN A 164 1.48 4.65 -15.41
N GLU A 165 1.64 4.41 -14.11
CA GLU A 165 2.68 5.03 -13.26
C GLU A 165 2.68 6.57 -13.34
N ARG A 166 1.50 7.19 -13.28
CA ARG A 166 1.38 8.64 -13.21
C ARG A 166 1.72 9.19 -11.83
N ARG A 167 1.96 10.49 -11.77
CA ARG A 167 2.16 11.25 -10.53
C ARG A 167 0.79 11.56 -9.91
N VAL A 168 0.45 10.87 -8.83
CA VAL A 168 -0.87 10.97 -8.17
C VAL A 168 -0.72 11.64 -6.81
N VAL A 169 -1.47 12.72 -6.60
CA VAL A 169 -1.64 13.35 -5.28
C VAL A 169 -3.05 13.06 -4.76
N VAL A 170 -3.14 12.46 -3.58
CA VAL A 170 -4.38 12.24 -2.85
C VAL A 170 -4.52 13.36 -1.82
N ILE A 171 -5.54 14.20 -1.97
CA ILE A 171 -5.82 15.31 -1.06
C ILE A 171 -7.08 15.07 -0.24
N GLY A 172 -7.07 15.48 1.03
CA GLY A 172 -8.26 15.46 1.88
C GLY A 172 -8.07 16.29 3.15
N GLN A 173 -9.14 16.56 3.89
CA GLN A 173 -9.04 17.27 5.18
C GLN A 173 -8.55 16.37 6.32
N ASN A 174 -8.90 15.09 6.29
CA ASN A 174 -8.61 14.13 7.36
C ASN A 174 -7.40 13.23 7.01
N PRO A 175 -6.24 13.38 7.69
CA PRO A 175 -5.08 12.50 7.47
C PRO A 175 -5.34 11.04 7.74
N SER A 176 -6.30 10.73 8.62
CA SER A 176 -6.71 9.36 8.88
C SER A 176 -7.32 8.68 7.68
N GLU A 177 -7.97 9.45 6.81
CA GLU A 177 -8.63 8.92 5.62
C GLU A 177 -7.67 8.87 4.45
N PHE A 178 -7.01 9.98 4.11
CA PHE A 178 -6.15 9.98 2.92
C PHE A 178 -4.94 9.05 3.08
N SER A 179 -4.36 8.91 4.28
CA SER A 179 -3.22 8.01 4.48
C SER A 179 -3.59 6.56 4.22
N VAL A 180 -4.79 6.15 4.65
CA VAL A 180 -5.28 4.79 4.43
C VAL A 180 -5.78 4.59 3.00
N VAL A 181 -6.34 5.63 2.35
CA VAL A 181 -6.70 5.60 0.93
C VAL A 181 -5.46 5.43 0.05
N VAL A 182 -4.36 6.12 0.34
CA VAL A 182 -3.08 5.91 -0.37
C VAL A 182 -2.63 4.45 -0.29
N LEU A 183 -2.74 3.80 0.87
CA LEU A 183 -2.43 2.38 1.02
C LEU A 183 -3.43 1.46 0.31
N LEU A 184 -4.71 1.83 0.27
CA LEU A 184 -5.73 1.11 -0.49
C LEU A 184 -5.40 1.11 -1.99
N LEU A 185 -4.90 2.23 -2.53
CA LEU A 185 -4.46 2.32 -3.92
C LEU A 185 -3.29 1.37 -4.24
N LEU A 186 -2.44 1.06 -3.26
CA LEU A 186 -1.42 0.03 -3.41
C LEU A 186 -2.02 -1.38 -3.32
N GLU A 187 -2.97 -1.61 -2.42
CA GLU A 187 -3.55 -2.95 -2.22
C GLU A 187 -4.35 -3.42 -3.44
N ILE A 188 -4.97 -2.50 -4.21
CA ILE A 188 -5.69 -2.85 -5.44
C ILE A 188 -4.79 -3.17 -6.63
N LEU A 189 -3.47 -2.95 -6.53
CA LEU A 189 -2.49 -3.29 -7.58
C LEU A 189 -1.98 -4.72 -7.47
N ILE A 190 -2.20 -5.40 -6.34
CA ILE A 190 -1.69 -6.76 -6.09
C ILE A 190 -2.14 -7.68 -7.24
N PRO A 191 -1.22 -8.44 -7.88
CA PRO A 191 0.12 -8.80 -7.41
C PRO A 191 1.26 -7.85 -7.85
N PHE A 192 0.96 -6.74 -8.53
CA PHE A 192 1.98 -5.76 -8.91
C PHE A 192 2.38 -4.92 -7.69
N GLU A 193 3.67 -4.61 -7.58
CA GLU A 193 4.20 -3.79 -6.50
C GLU A 193 4.64 -2.44 -7.03
N TRP A 194 4.05 -1.36 -6.51
CA TRP A 194 4.53 0.00 -6.79
C TRP A 194 5.98 0.13 -6.30
N GLN A 195 6.91 0.56 -7.15
CA GLN A 195 8.33 0.75 -6.77
C GLN A 195 8.74 2.21 -6.59
N HIS A 196 7.90 3.13 -7.04
CA HIS A 196 8.23 4.55 -7.01
C HIS A 196 7.93 5.17 -5.64
N ILE A 197 8.06 6.50 -5.57
CA ILE A 197 7.87 7.28 -4.35
C ILE A 197 6.45 7.07 -3.83
N ILE A 198 6.35 6.78 -2.53
CA ILE A 198 5.11 6.65 -1.79
C ILE A 198 5.23 7.42 -0.49
N ILE A 199 4.35 8.39 -0.29
CA ILE A 199 4.30 9.18 0.95
C ILE A 199 2.83 9.33 1.32
N THR A 200 2.39 8.67 2.37
CA THR A 200 0.96 8.69 2.77
C THR A 200 0.51 10.00 3.40
N HIS A 201 1.45 10.83 3.89
CA HIS A 201 1.21 12.18 4.37
C HIS A 201 2.49 12.99 4.13
N LEU A 202 2.50 13.93 3.19
CA LEU A 202 3.70 14.70 2.85
C LEU A 202 4.05 15.71 3.95
N PRO A 203 5.26 15.67 4.54
CA PRO A 203 5.73 16.74 5.41
C PRO A 203 5.89 18.05 4.64
N VAL A 204 5.64 19.17 5.34
CA VAL A 204 5.77 20.51 4.74
C VAL A 204 7.19 20.77 4.25
N SER A 205 8.23 20.26 4.94
CA SER A 205 9.62 20.40 4.47
C SER A 205 9.91 19.68 3.16
N MET A 206 9.06 18.73 2.76
CA MET A 206 9.24 17.87 1.59
C MET A 206 8.31 18.25 0.42
N VAL A 207 7.63 19.40 0.48
CA VAL A 207 6.72 19.88 -0.58
C VAL A 207 7.40 19.99 -1.95
N SER A 208 8.71 20.23 -1.99
CA SER A 208 9.49 20.25 -3.24
C SER A 208 9.46 18.92 -4.00
N LEU A 209 9.15 17.79 -3.34
CA LEU A 209 8.98 16.49 -4.00
C LEU A 209 7.84 16.45 -5.00
N LEU A 210 6.84 17.34 -4.89
CA LEU A 210 5.77 17.45 -5.88
C LEU A 210 6.29 17.85 -7.27
N GLN A 211 7.50 18.42 -7.35
CA GLN A 211 8.18 18.74 -8.62
C GLN A 211 8.98 17.56 -9.20
N SER A 212 8.98 16.40 -8.53
CA SER A 212 9.69 15.22 -9.02
C SER A 212 9.16 14.80 -10.41
N PRO A 213 10.06 14.48 -11.35
CA PRO A 213 9.67 13.90 -12.63
C PRO A 213 9.32 12.41 -12.52
N LEU A 214 9.67 11.77 -11.41
CA LEU A 214 9.40 10.35 -11.17
C LEU A 214 7.93 10.13 -10.81
N PRO A 215 7.34 8.97 -11.15
CA PRO A 215 6.04 8.58 -10.64
C PRO A 215 5.99 8.65 -9.12
N PHE A 216 4.84 8.99 -8.57
CA PHE A 216 4.64 8.98 -7.12
C PHE A 216 3.17 8.82 -6.76
N ILE A 217 2.91 8.33 -5.55
CA ILE A 217 1.61 8.44 -4.89
C ILE A 217 1.83 9.17 -3.57
N ILE A 218 1.27 10.37 -3.44
CA ILE A 218 1.48 11.24 -2.28
C ILE A 218 0.15 11.64 -1.67
N GLY A 219 -0.03 11.46 -0.36
CA GLY A 219 -1.15 11.99 0.42
C GLY A 219 -0.79 13.31 1.08
N MET A 220 -1.69 14.29 1.12
CA MET A 220 -1.48 15.55 1.85
C MET A 220 -2.80 16.26 2.15
N LYS A 221 -2.77 17.29 3.00
CA LYS A 221 -3.98 18.07 3.24
C LYS A 221 -4.33 18.95 2.05
N THR A 222 -5.64 19.10 1.81
CA THR A 222 -6.16 19.94 0.73
C THR A 222 -5.66 21.39 0.79
N ASN A 223 -5.51 21.97 1.99
CA ASN A 223 -5.03 23.34 2.17
C ASN A 223 -3.50 23.50 2.05
N GLU A 224 -2.75 22.40 2.11
CA GLU A 224 -1.30 22.36 1.93
C GLU A 224 -0.92 22.12 0.46
N PHE A 225 -1.86 21.62 -0.35
CA PHE A 225 -1.63 21.36 -1.76
C PHE A 225 -1.49 22.67 -2.55
N ILE A 226 -0.31 22.90 -3.08
CA ILE A 226 -0.03 23.96 -4.05
C ILE A 226 0.03 23.31 -5.41
N GLN A 227 -0.78 23.80 -6.35
CA GLN A 227 -0.78 23.30 -7.71
C GLN A 227 0.63 23.46 -8.31
N VAL A 228 1.26 22.32 -8.57
CA VAL A 228 2.57 22.25 -9.22
C VAL A 228 2.40 22.17 -10.74
N SER A 229 3.39 22.67 -11.48
CA SER A 229 3.42 22.57 -12.93
C SER A 229 3.79 21.15 -13.38
N ASN A 230 3.00 20.63 -14.32
CA ASN A 230 3.15 19.41 -15.13
C ASN A 230 2.57 18.11 -14.55
N GLU A 231 1.69 17.48 -15.34
CA GLU A 231 1.22 16.07 -15.34
C GLU A 231 0.98 15.37 -13.98
N VAL A 232 0.48 16.10 -12.99
CA VAL A 232 -0.06 15.54 -11.75
C VAL A 232 -1.56 15.27 -11.88
N VAL A 233 -1.96 14.09 -11.41
CA VAL A 233 -3.35 13.67 -11.18
C VAL A 233 -3.68 13.90 -9.71
N VAL A 234 -4.69 14.71 -9.43
CA VAL A 234 -5.12 15.07 -8.09
C VAL A 234 -6.43 14.37 -7.79
N PHE A 235 -6.43 13.47 -6.81
CA PHE A 235 -7.61 12.81 -6.30
C PHE A 235 -8.03 13.45 -4.98
N ASN A 236 -9.17 14.14 -4.97
CA ASN A 236 -9.75 14.71 -3.77
C ASN A 236 -10.70 13.68 -3.12
N ILE A 237 -10.35 13.22 -1.92
CA ILE A 237 -11.12 12.19 -1.21
C ILE A 237 -12.38 12.75 -0.53
N ASP A 238 -12.44 14.06 -0.28
CA ASP A 238 -13.60 14.72 0.35
C ASP A 238 -14.72 14.91 -0.69
N THR A 239 -14.37 15.28 -1.92
CA THR A 239 -15.31 15.49 -3.03
C THR A 239 -15.47 14.28 -3.94
N LEU A 240 -14.61 13.26 -3.80
CA LEU A 240 -14.56 12.06 -4.65
C LEU A 240 -14.35 12.37 -6.14
N THR A 241 -13.59 13.43 -6.43
CA THR A 241 -13.29 13.90 -7.79
C THR A 241 -11.81 13.75 -8.12
N VAL A 242 -11.53 13.44 -9.38
CA VAL A 242 -10.17 13.48 -9.93
C VAL A 242 -10.04 14.68 -10.86
N GLN A 243 -8.93 15.40 -10.73
CA GLN A 243 -8.50 16.46 -11.63
C GLN A 243 -7.13 16.11 -12.18
N ALA A 244 -6.82 16.55 -13.39
CA ALA A 244 -5.52 16.37 -14.01
C ALA A 244 -4.99 17.73 -14.45
N THR A 245 -3.73 18.00 -14.13
CA THR A 245 -3.05 19.20 -14.66
C THR A 245 -2.77 19.06 -16.15
N ASP A 246 -2.57 17.82 -16.64
CA ASP A 246 -2.57 17.48 -18.07
C ASP A 246 -3.73 16.53 -18.40
N ILE A 247 -4.80 17.11 -18.94
CA ILE A 247 -6.01 16.38 -19.32
C ILE A 247 -5.76 15.41 -20.48
N LYS A 248 -4.88 15.78 -21.44
CA LYS A 248 -4.65 14.96 -22.64
C LYS A 248 -3.90 13.68 -22.30
N LEU A 249 -2.93 13.78 -21.38
CA LEU A 249 -2.18 12.63 -20.89
C LEU A 249 -3.11 11.61 -20.24
N VAL A 250 -3.95 12.08 -19.31
CA VAL A 250 -4.91 11.22 -18.59
C VAL A 250 -5.98 10.66 -19.52
N GLN A 251 -6.43 11.45 -20.50
CA GLN A 251 -7.38 10.96 -21.51
C GLN A 251 -6.77 9.81 -22.32
N THR A 252 -5.49 9.88 -22.67
CA THR A 252 -4.79 8.80 -23.37
C THR A 252 -4.74 7.51 -22.52
N ASP A 253 -4.50 7.65 -21.21
CA ASP A 253 -4.53 6.51 -20.29
C ASP A 253 -5.92 5.87 -20.25
N ILE A 254 -6.96 6.70 -20.15
CA ILE A 254 -8.36 6.26 -20.13
C ILE A 254 -8.77 5.59 -21.46
N ASP A 255 -8.38 6.15 -22.60
CA ASP A 255 -8.74 5.64 -23.92
C ASP A 255 -8.12 4.27 -24.20
N SER A 256 -6.93 4.02 -23.63
CA SER A 256 -6.29 2.71 -23.72
C SER A 256 -6.82 1.69 -22.71
N PHE A 257 -7.60 2.11 -21.71
CA PHE A 257 -7.97 1.31 -20.56
C PHE A 257 -8.97 0.18 -20.89
N PRO A 258 -8.86 -1.02 -20.28
CA PRO A 258 -9.74 -2.16 -20.58
C PRO A 258 -11.18 -1.95 -20.09
N ILE A 259 -12.01 -1.30 -20.89
CA ILE A 259 -13.32 -0.82 -20.46
C ILE A 259 -14.30 -1.95 -20.14
N ARG A 260 -14.28 -3.08 -20.88
CA ARG A 260 -15.22 -4.18 -20.61
C ARG A 260 -14.88 -4.85 -19.29
N SER A 261 -13.61 -5.15 -19.06
CA SER A 261 -13.12 -5.68 -17.79
C SER A 261 -13.36 -4.71 -16.63
N PHE A 262 -13.17 -3.41 -16.85
CA PHE A 262 -13.42 -2.38 -15.84
C PHE A 262 -14.90 -2.28 -15.45
N ASN A 263 -15.83 -2.35 -16.42
CA ASN A 263 -17.26 -2.28 -16.11
C ASN A 263 -17.70 -3.45 -15.21
N ILE A 264 -17.18 -4.66 -15.44
CA ILE A 264 -17.43 -5.83 -14.58
C ILE A 264 -16.89 -5.59 -13.17
N LEU A 265 -15.68 -5.04 -13.05
CA LEU A 265 -15.09 -4.64 -11.77
C LEU A 265 -15.99 -3.63 -11.05
N TYR A 266 -16.40 -2.56 -11.74
CA TYR A 266 -17.20 -1.49 -11.16
C TYR A 266 -18.58 -1.97 -10.70
N GLU A 267 -19.28 -2.78 -11.50
CA GLU A 267 -20.55 -3.40 -11.12
C GLU A 267 -20.38 -4.30 -9.88
N SER A 268 -19.30 -5.09 -9.83
CA SER A 268 -18.99 -5.93 -8.66
C SER A 268 -18.78 -5.08 -7.39
N ILE A 269 -18.14 -3.92 -7.51
CA ILE A 269 -17.98 -2.96 -6.41
C ILE A 269 -19.34 -2.42 -5.96
N LYS A 270 -20.26 -2.09 -6.89
CA LYS A 270 -21.59 -1.57 -6.54
C LYS A 270 -22.47 -2.62 -5.89
N HIS A 271 -22.44 -3.85 -6.36
CA HIS A 271 -23.14 -4.97 -5.72
C HIS A 271 -22.61 -5.27 -4.30
N SER A 272 -21.34 -4.96 -4.01
CA SER A 272 -20.77 -5.20 -2.68
C SER A 272 -21.34 -4.32 -1.57
N ILE A 273 -22.06 -3.23 -1.89
CA ILE A 273 -22.57 -2.25 -0.92
C ILE A 273 -23.57 -2.88 0.07
N THR A 274 -24.31 -3.90 -0.36
CA THR A 274 -25.32 -4.57 0.48
C THR A 274 -24.71 -5.60 1.43
N LEU A 275 -23.42 -5.89 1.32
CA LEU A 275 -22.73 -6.91 2.11
C LEU A 275 -22.22 -6.32 3.44
N GLU A 276 -21.94 -7.19 4.41
CA GLU A 276 -21.23 -6.78 5.61
C GLU A 276 -19.80 -6.31 5.28
N LYS A 277 -19.21 -5.42 6.09
CA LYS A 277 -17.89 -4.80 5.80
C LYS A 277 -16.79 -5.80 5.44
N ARG A 278 -16.74 -6.95 6.12
CA ARG A 278 -15.73 -7.99 5.86
C ARG A 278 -15.94 -8.66 4.50
N GLU A 279 -17.19 -9.00 4.19
CA GLU A 279 -17.58 -9.61 2.92
C GLU A 279 -17.42 -8.62 1.77
N GLN A 280 -17.84 -7.37 1.97
CA GLN A 280 -17.65 -6.26 1.05
C GLN A 280 -16.17 -6.12 0.66
N ARG A 281 -15.26 -6.10 1.65
CA ARG A 281 -13.82 -6.07 1.41
C ARG A 281 -13.36 -7.22 0.52
N ASN A 282 -13.76 -8.45 0.86
CA ASN A 282 -13.35 -9.63 0.10
C ASN A 282 -13.90 -9.63 -1.32
N ALA A 283 -15.17 -9.22 -1.51
CA ALA A 283 -15.80 -9.11 -2.82
C ALA A 283 -15.08 -8.09 -3.71
N ILE A 284 -14.79 -6.90 -3.18
CA ILE A 284 -14.06 -5.86 -3.93
C ILE A 284 -12.65 -6.33 -4.28
N LYS A 285 -11.91 -6.94 -3.34
CA LYS A 285 -10.59 -7.52 -3.61
C LYS A 285 -10.63 -8.55 -4.73
N SER A 286 -11.58 -9.48 -4.67
CA SER A 286 -11.76 -10.49 -5.72
C SER A 286 -12.07 -9.84 -7.07
N ALA A 287 -12.86 -8.76 -7.11
CA ALA A 287 -13.14 -8.04 -8.33
C ALA A 287 -11.87 -7.42 -8.96
N PHE A 288 -11.01 -6.78 -8.15
CA PHE A 288 -9.71 -6.27 -8.64
C PHE A 288 -8.79 -7.39 -9.12
N ASN A 289 -8.73 -8.51 -8.38
CA ASN A 289 -7.97 -9.68 -8.80
C ASN A 289 -8.48 -10.22 -10.14
N LEU A 290 -9.80 -10.30 -10.35
CA LEU A 290 -10.38 -10.73 -11.62
C LEU A 290 -10.07 -9.78 -12.78
N PHE A 291 -9.99 -8.47 -12.52
CA PHE A 291 -9.56 -7.49 -13.51
C PHE A 291 -8.08 -7.68 -13.91
N LEU A 292 -7.19 -7.88 -12.92
CA LEU A 292 -5.74 -8.00 -13.16
C LEU A 292 -5.32 -9.41 -13.62
N PHE A 293 -6.09 -10.45 -13.29
CA PHE A 293 -5.73 -11.85 -13.55
C PHE A 293 -5.41 -12.13 -15.02
N PRO A 294 -6.18 -11.66 -16.02
CA PRO A 294 -5.85 -11.87 -17.43
C PRO A 294 -4.50 -11.26 -17.85
N ILE A 295 -4.03 -10.24 -17.14
CA ILE A 295 -2.76 -9.55 -17.40
C ILE A 295 -1.61 -10.37 -16.82
N TYR A 296 -1.62 -10.67 -15.52
CA TYR A 296 -0.48 -11.31 -14.86
C TYR A 296 -0.44 -12.84 -15.02
N SER A 297 -1.59 -13.54 -15.04
CA SER A 297 -1.62 -15.01 -15.13
C SER A 297 -1.06 -15.54 -16.45
N GLN A 298 -1.14 -14.72 -17.51
CA GLN A 298 -0.60 -15.06 -18.81
C GLN A 298 0.92 -14.92 -18.87
N VAL A 299 1.53 -14.06 -18.06
CA VAL A 299 3.01 -13.96 -17.97
C VAL A 299 3.61 -15.32 -17.70
N ASN A 300 3.06 -16.03 -16.71
CA ASN A 300 3.48 -17.39 -16.35
C ASN A 300 3.47 -18.34 -17.54
N LYS A 301 2.57 -18.18 -18.53
CA LYS A 301 2.50 -19.07 -19.70
C LYS A 301 3.65 -18.84 -20.67
N TYR A 302 4.08 -17.59 -20.84
CA TYR A 302 5.07 -17.18 -21.84
C TYR A 302 6.49 -17.00 -21.29
N ILE A 303 6.71 -17.32 -20.00
CA ILE A 303 8.05 -17.56 -19.49
C ILE A 303 8.56 -18.90 -20.00
N ILE A 304 9.74 -18.87 -20.61
CA ILE A 304 10.44 -20.01 -21.19
C ILE A 304 11.76 -20.17 -20.45
N LEU A 305 12.11 -21.41 -20.12
CA LEU A 305 13.39 -21.76 -19.51
C LEU A 305 14.35 -22.26 -20.59
N GLN A 306 15.61 -21.88 -20.49
CA GLN A 306 16.66 -22.32 -21.41
C GLN A 306 17.93 -22.66 -20.64
N GLU A 307 18.54 -23.80 -20.95
CA GLU A 307 19.83 -24.20 -20.39
C GLU A 307 20.97 -23.57 -21.19
N ASN A 308 21.88 -22.88 -20.51
CA ASN A 308 23.05 -22.24 -21.10
C ASN A 308 24.30 -22.61 -20.28
N LEU A 309 25.25 -23.38 -20.82
CA LEU A 309 26.58 -23.61 -20.23
C LEU A 309 26.56 -23.91 -18.70
N ASN A 310 25.64 -24.79 -18.26
CA ASN A 310 25.39 -25.20 -16.87
C ASN A 310 24.65 -24.19 -15.98
N THR A 311 24.07 -23.12 -16.53
CA THR A 311 23.09 -22.26 -15.85
C THR A 311 21.72 -22.38 -16.50
N LEU A 312 20.68 -22.15 -15.71
CA LEU A 312 19.30 -22.10 -16.18
C LEU A 312 18.86 -20.64 -16.25
N ASP A 313 18.53 -20.19 -17.45
CA ASP A 313 18.02 -18.84 -17.68
C ASP A 313 16.52 -18.88 -17.98
N ALA A 314 15.84 -17.75 -17.72
CA ALA A 314 14.43 -17.56 -18.04
C ALA A 314 14.26 -16.34 -18.96
N TYR A 315 13.40 -16.47 -19.96
CA TYR A 315 13.02 -15.41 -20.90
C TYR A 315 11.50 -15.27 -20.96
N PHE A 316 11.00 -14.05 -21.09
CA PHE A 316 9.58 -13.76 -21.27
C PHE A 316 9.28 -13.43 -22.74
N ASP A 317 8.47 -14.25 -23.41
CA ASP A 317 8.05 -14.02 -24.79
C ASP A 317 6.94 -12.96 -24.86
N GLU A 318 7.34 -11.69 -24.80
CA GLU A 318 6.45 -10.53 -24.87
C GLU A 318 5.58 -10.54 -26.13
N HIS A 319 6.13 -10.98 -27.27
CA HIS A 319 5.41 -10.99 -28.54
C HIS A 319 4.27 -12.01 -28.53
N LEU A 320 4.50 -13.24 -28.09
CA LEU A 320 3.44 -14.24 -27.96
C LEU A 320 2.43 -13.87 -26.88
N TYR A 321 2.89 -13.34 -25.74
CA TYR A 321 2.01 -12.82 -24.69
C TYR A 321 1.06 -11.76 -25.22
N PHE A 322 1.58 -10.75 -25.91
CA PHE A 322 0.80 -9.67 -26.49
C PHE A 322 -0.17 -10.19 -27.57
N ARG A 323 0.31 -11.06 -28.48
CA ARG A 323 -0.49 -11.62 -29.57
C ARG A 323 -1.71 -12.39 -29.07
N HIS A 324 -1.54 -13.18 -28.01
CA HIS A 324 -2.58 -14.06 -27.46
C HIS A 324 -3.44 -13.40 -26.37
N SER A 325 -3.12 -12.17 -25.96
CA SER A 325 -3.94 -11.41 -25.02
C SER A 325 -5.32 -11.07 -25.59
N ASN A 326 -6.31 -10.77 -24.74
CA ASN A 326 -7.65 -10.37 -25.18
C ASN A 326 -7.61 -8.95 -25.79
N GLU A 327 -8.41 -8.71 -26.83
CA GLU A 327 -8.57 -7.40 -27.46
C GLU A 327 -8.90 -6.27 -26.48
N ASP A 328 -9.69 -6.53 -25.42
CA ASP A 328 -10.04 -5.52 -24.41
C ASP A 328 -8.81 -4.96 -23.68
N ILE A 329 -7.78 -5.81 -23.47
CA ILE A 329 -6.54 -5.40 -22.77
C ILE A 329 -5.40 -5.07 -23.73
N LYS A 330 -5.45 -5.47 -25.00
CA LYS A 330 -4.31 -5.32 -25.93
C LYS A 330 -3.85 -3.87 -26.07
N GLN A 331 -4.77 -2.92 -26.16
CA GLN A 331 -4.38 -1.52 -26.30
C GLN A 331 -3.67 -1.00 -25.04
N PHE A 332 -4.19 -1.32 -23.87
CA PHE A 332 -3.57 -1.05 -22.57
C PHE A 332 -2.18 -1.69 -22.43
N LEU A 333 -2.01 -2.95 -22.86
CA LEU A 333 -0.74 -3.67 -22.74
C LEU A 333 0.42 -2.97 -23.48
N LYS A 334 0.15 -2.20 -24.54
CA LYS A 334 1.19 -1.45 -25.26
C LYS A 334 1.93 -0.44 -24.37
N THR A 335 1.25 0.12 -23.38
CA THR A 335 1.85 1.03 -22.39
C THR A 335 2.22 0.27 -21.12
N PHE A 336 1.32 -0.57 -20.61
CA PHE A 336 1.51 -1.26 -19.33
C PHE A 336 2.75 -2.16 -19.32
N MET A 337 3.07 -2.86 -20.42
CA MET A 337 4.28 -3.70 -20.49
C MET A 337 5.59 -2.94 -20.28
N LYS A 338 5.58 -1.62 -20.47
CA LYS A 338 6.76 -0.75 -20.30
C LYS A 338 6.89 -0.17 -18.89
N THR A 339 5.89 -0.39 -18.04
CA THR A 339 5.87 0.11 -16.66
C THR A 339 6.79 -0.70 -15.76
N THR A 340 7.30 -0.08 -14.70
CA THR A 340 8.08 -0.77 -13.68
C THR A 340 7.25 -1.84 -12.97
N LEU A 341 5.95 -1.57 -12.73
CA LEU A 341 4.98 -2.55 -12.23
C LEU A 341 5.05 -3.89 -12.98
N MET A 342 4.93 -3.86 -14.30
CA MET A 342 4.93 -5.07 -15.12
C MET A 342 6.32 -5.69 -15.23
N GLN A 343 7.36 -4.88 -15.47
CA GLN A 343 8.73 -5.35 -15.60
C GLN A 343 9.20 -6.09 -14.35
N GLN A 344 8.93 -5.54 -13.16
CA GLN A 344 9.30 -6.17 -11.91
C GLN A 344 8.54 -7.48 -11.69
N TYR A 345 7.24 -7.52 -12.00
CA TYR A 345 6.46 -8.75 -11.90
C TYR A 345 7.03 -9.86 -12.80
N VAL A 346 7.41 -9.52 -14.04
CA VAL A 346 8.05 -10.45 -14.96
C VAL A 346 9.38 -10.94 -14.41
N GLU A 347 10.24 -10.06 -13.90
CA GLU A 347 11.55 -10.44 -13.34
C GLU A 347 11.43 -11.34 -12.11
N ILE A 348 10.55 -11.01 -11.15
CA ILE A 348 10.29 -11.86 -9.98
C ILE A 348 9.81 -13.25 -10.43
N THR A 349 8.90 -13.29 -11.40
CA THR A 349 8.35 -14.55 -11.91
C THR A 349 9.43 -15.38 -12.62
N LYS A 350 10.33 -14.74 -13.38
CA LYS A 350 11.48 -15.41 -14.01
C LYS A 350 12.40 -16.02 -12.96
N GLU A 351 12.76 -15.27 -11.93
CA GLU A 351 13.60 -15.76 -10.81
C GLU A 351 12.94 -16.95 -10.09
N ASP A 352 11.63 -16.90 -9.87
CA ASP A 352 10.89 -18.01 -9.26
C ASP A 352 10.92 -19.28 -10.13
N TYR A 353 10.79 -19.16 -11.46
CA TYR A 353 10.91 -20.30 -12.37
C TYR A 353 12.35 -20.84 -12.46
N ILE A 354 13.37 -19.99 -12.31
CA ILE A 354 14.77 -20.46 -12.23
C ILE A 354 14.99 -21.23 -10.93
N ARG A 355 14.46 -20.73 -9.81
CA ARG A 355 14.60 -21.35 -8.48
C ARG A 355 13.79 -22.65 -8.38
N TYR A 356 12.64 -22.71 -9.02
CA TYR A 356 11.70 -23.84 -9.01
C TYR A 356 11.31 -24.23 -10.44
N PRO A 357 12.24 -24.86 -11.21
CA PRO A 357 12.04 -25.13 -12.62
C PRO A 357 10.91 -26.12 -12.87
N VAL A 358 10.11 -25.82 -13.90
CA VAL A 358 9.05 -26.69 -14.39
C VAL A 358 9.53 -27.34 -15.69
N PRO A 359 9.70 -28.69 -15.75
CA PRO A 359 10.31 -29.35 -16.91
C PRO A 359 9.64 -29.06 -18.25
N SER A 360 8.32 -28.88 -18.28
CA SER A 360 7.56 -28.58 -19.50
C SER A 360 7.85 -27.20 -20.10
N LYS A 361 8.57 -26.33 -19.38
CA LYS A 361 8.96 -24.98 -19.84
C LYS A 361 10.40 -24.91 -20.33
N ILE A 362 11.19 -25.96 -20.16
CA ILE A 362 12.58 -26.01 -20.62
C ILE A 362 12.55 -26.24 -22.13
N LYS A 363 13.04 -25.28 -22.90
CA LYS A 363 13.33 -25.48 -24.32
C LYS A 363 14.60 -26.32 -24.42
N ASN A 364 14.46 -27.48 -25.05
CA ASN A 364 15.57 -28.33 -25.46
C ASN A 364 16.47 -27.64 -26.48
#